data_AF-A0A0C9VGE7-F1
#
_entry.id   AF-A0A0C9VGE7-F1
#
_cell.length_a   1.000
_cell.length_b   1.000
_cell.length_c   1.000
_cell.angle_alpha   90.00
_cell.angle_beta   90.00
_cell.angle_gamma   90.00
#
_symmetry.space_group_name_H-M   'P 1'
#
loop_
_entity.id
_entity.type
_entity.pdbx_description
1 polymer ?
#
loop_
_entity_poly.entity_id
_entity_poly.type
_entity_poly.pdbx_seq_one_letter_code
_entity_poly.pdbx_strand_id
1 'polypeptide(L)'
;MFPLNDGNIPFEERMEILRALFGSSGTHTCAEVQIAKQIKIKQKEHIFKMLKSAESNEGVMVREPGSFYERRGTKEQYTVEG
;
A
#
# COMPACT_ATOMS: atom_id res chain seq x y z
N MET A 1 -11.59 -15.94 7.73
CA MET A 1 -11.00 -15.31 6.53
C MET A 1 -10.79 -13.84 6.86
N PHE A 2 -9.60 -13.27 6.68
CA PHE A 2 -9.42 -11.83 6.89
C PHE A 2 -10.15 -11.09 5.75
N PRO A 3 -10.97 -10.07 6.04
CA PRO A 3 -11.84 -9.40 5.05
C PRO A 3 -11.07 -8.64 3.94
N LEU A 4 -9.74 -8.61 4.02
CA LEU A 4 -8.86 -7.93 3.08
C LEU A 4 -8.94 -8.47 1.64
N ASN A 5 -9.33 -9.74 1.47
CA ASN A 5 -9.28 -10.45 0.19
C ASN A 5 -10.64 -10.56 -0.52
N ASP A 6 -11.72 -10.01 0.07
CA ASP A 6 -13.08 -10.19 -0.46
C ASP A 6 -13.39 -9.25 -1.64
N GLY A 7 -12.43 -8.40 -2.05
CA GLY A 7 -12.53 -7.53 -3.24
C GLY A 7 -13.56 -6.40 -3.12
N ASN A 8 -14.38 -6.38 -2.07
CA ASN A 8 -15.52 -5.47 -1.93
C ASN A 8 -15.23 -4.23 -1.08
N ILE A 9 -14.00 -4.05 -0.60
CA ILE A 9 -13.59 -2.90 0.21
C ILE A 9 -12.46 -2.10 -0.47
N PRO A 10 -12.53 -0.75 -0.47
CA PRO A 10 -11.50 0.11 -1.08
C PRO A 10 -10.13 0.00 -0.42
N PHE A 11 -9.08 0.43 -1.13
CA PHE A 11 -7.69 0.33 -0.66
C PHE A 11 -7.46 0.98 0.71
N GLU A 12 -8.00 2.17 0.93
CA GLU A 12 -7.84 2.92 2.17
C GLU A 12 -8.43 2.16 3.36
N GLU A 13 -9.62 1.58 3.20
CA GLU A 13 -10.29 0.78 4.22
C GLU A 13 -9.51 -0.51 4.51
N ARG A 14 -8.95 -1.17 3.49
CA ARG A 14 -8.03 -2.31 3.67
C ARG A 14 -6.82 -1.91 4.52
N MET A 15 -6.25 -0.73 4.27
CA MET A 15 -5.11 -0.22 5.05
C MET A 15 -5.49 0.11 6.49
N GLU A 16 -6.71 0.58 6.76
CA GLU A 16 -7.21 0.80 8.11
C GLU A 16 -7.37 -0.51 8.88
N ILE A 17 -7.96 -1.53 8.26
CA ILE A 17 -8.08 -2.87 8.84
C ILE A 17 -6.68 -3.44 9.14
N LEU A 18 -5.73 -3.32 8.21
CA LEU A 18 -4.35 -3.74 8.43
C LEU A 18 -3.71 -3.02 9.62
N ARG A 19 -3.91 -1.70 9.77
CA ARG A 19 -3.39 -0.93 10.91
C ARG A 19 -4.06 -1.31 12.23
N ALA A 20 -5.35 -1.60 12.22
CA ALA A 20 -6.05 -2.08 13.41
C ALA A 20 -5.57 -3.46 13.88
N LEU A 21 -5.08 -4.29 12.95
CA LEU A 21 -4.52 -5.60 13.26
C LEU A 21 -3.03 -5.52 13.64
N PHE A 22 -2.20 -4.93 12.78
CA PHE A 22 -0.74 -5.02 12.84
C PHE A 22 -0.03 -3.67 13.03
N GLY A 23 -0.78 -2.56 13.14
CA GLY A 23 -0.19 -1.27 13.48
C GLY A 23 0.35 -1.26 14.91
N SER A 24 1.05 -0.19 15.31
CA SER A 24 1.68 -0.08 16.64
C SER A 24 0.74 -0.29 17.84
N SER A 25 -0.56 -0.07 17.63
CA SER A 25 -1.61 -0.22 18.64
C SER A 25 -2.61 -1.31 18.26
N GLY A 26 -2.24 -2.20 17.34
CA GLY A 26 -3.11 -3.22 16.78
C GLY A 26 -3.24 -4.45 17.67
N THR A 27 -4.29 -5.24 17.44
CA THR A 27 -4.60 -6.44 18.23
C THR A 27 -3.58 -7.56 18.05
N HIS A 28 -2.79 -7.54 16.98
CA HIS A 28 -1.81 -8.56 16.58
C HIS A 28 -0.43 -7.94 16.30
N THR A 29 -0.08 -6.88 17.03
CA THR A 29 1.22 -6.23 16.92
C THR A 29 2.35 -7.21 17.25
N CYS A 30 3.29 -7.40 16.33
CA CYS A 30 4.50 -8.21 16.54
C CYS A 30 5.68 -7.64 15.73
N ALA A 31 6.90 -8.14 15.99
CA ALA A 31 8.10 -7.63 15.33
C ALA A 31 8.22 -8.13 13.88
N GLU A 32 7.62 -9.27 13.58
CA GLU A 32 7.74 -10.00 12.32
C GLU A 32 6.84 -9.44 11.22
N VAL A 33 5.79 -8.68 11.58
CA VAL A 33 4.83 -8.13 10.64
C VAL A 33 4.86 -6.61 10.69
N GLN A 34 5.17 -5.99 9.55
CA GLN A 34 5.18 -4.53 9.41
C GLN A 34 4.33 -4.10 8.22
N ILE A 35 3.60 -3.00 8.42
CA ILE A 35 2.78 -2.41 7.37
C ILE A 35 3.65 -1.49 6.52
N ALA A 36 3.71 -1.76 5.21
CA ALA A 36 4.43 -0.92 4.27
C ALA A 36 3.92 0.53 4.32
N LYS A 37 4.85 1.49 4.40
CA LYS A 37 4.54 2.92 4.48
C LYS A 37 3.77 3.38 3.24
N GLN A 38 2.60 3.99 3.46
CA GLN A 38 1.77 4.57 2.41
C GLN A 38 1.85 6.10 2.46
N ILE A 39 2.09 6.75 1.32
CA ILE A 39 2.17 8.21 1.23
C ILE A 39 1.26 8.68 0.09
N LYS A 40 0.36 9.62 0.39
CA LYS A 40 -0.50 10.23 -0.64
C LYS A 40 0.35 11.07 -1.59
N ILE A 41 0.34 10.69 -2.87
CA ILE A 41 0.99 11.45 -3.94
C ILE A 41 0.16 12.70 -4.23
N LYS A 42 0.82 13.86 -4.37
CA LYS A 42 0.17 15.13 -4.67
C LYS A 42 0.26 15.50 -6.15
N GLN A 43 1.40 15.20 -6.76
CA GLN A 43 1.75 15.53 -8.15
C GLN A 43 2.84 14.56 -8.63
N LYS A 44 3.05 14.47 -9.96
CA LYS A 44 3.99 13.50 -10.57
C LYS A 44 5.43 13.67 -10.06
N GLU A 45 5.87 14.90 -9.83
CA GLU A 45 7.22 15.20 -9.31
C GLU A 45 7.44 14.61 -7.91
N HIS A 46 6.36 14.42 -7.14
CA HIS A 46 6.45 13.77 -5.84
C HIS A 46 6.86 12.30 -5.97
N ILE A 47 6.45 11.62 -7.05
CA ILE A 47 6.82 10.22 -7.32
C ILE A 47 8.31 10.12 -7.58
N PHE A 48 8.86 10.99 -8.44
CA PHE A 48 10.30 11.02 -8.72
C PHE A 48 11.14 11.33 -7.47
N LYS A 49 10.66 12.22 -6.59
CA LYS A 49 11.32 12.47 -5.30
C LYS A 49 11.32 11.23 -4.40
N MET A 50 10.20 10.50 -4.37
CA MET A 50 10.09 9.26 -3.62
C MET A 50 10.99 8.16 -4.17
N LEU A 51 11.07 8.01 -5.50
CA LEU A 51 12.00 7.11 -6.19
C LEU A 51 13.45 7.43 -5.85
N LYS A 52 13.83 8.71 -5.93
CA LYS A 52 15.18 9.17 -5.57
C LYS A 52 15.54 8.83 -4.13
N SER A 53 14.58 8.95 -3.21
CA SER A 53 14.79 8.54 -1.81
C SER A 53 14.82 7.02 -1.62
N ALA A 54 14.32 6.26 -2.60
CA ALA A 54 14.27 4.81 -2.60
C ALA A 54 15.39 4.16 -3.44
N GLU A 55 16.35 4.93 -3.97
CA GLU A 55 17.42 4.54 -4.93
C GLU A 55 18.28 3.32 -4.56
N SER A 56 18.10 2.71 -3.39
CA SER A 56 18.74 1.44 -3.00
C SER A 56 17.80 0.23 -2.94
N ASN A 57 16.51 0.39 -3.24
CA ASN A 57 15.47 -0.63 -3.13
C ASN A 57 14.64 -0.68 -4.42
N GLU A 58 14.08 -1.86 -4.73
CA GLU A 58 13.32 -2.34 -5.91
C GLU A 58 12.27 -1.40 -6.59
N GLY A 59 12.07 -0.18 -6.12
CA GLY A 59 11.16 0.81 -6.69
C GLY A 59 10.05 1.23 -5.72
N VAL A 60 9.10 2.02 -6.22
CA VAL A 60 7.87 2.36 -5.48
C VAL A 60 6.66 1.80 -6.20
N MET A 61 5.68 1.37 -5.42
CA MET A 61 4.40 0.92 -5.95
C MET A 61 3.37 2.04 -5.79
N VAL A 62 2.73 2.39 -6.90
CA VAL A 62 1.65 3.36 -6.94
C VAL A 62 0.33 2.61 -7.05
N ARG A 63 -0.66 3.02 -6.26
CA ARG A 63 -2.03 2.52 -6.33
C ARG A 63 -3.01 3.65 -6.54
N GLU A 64 -4.05 3.37 -7.32
CA GLU A 64 -5.16 4.29 -7.52
C GLU A 64 -5.98 4.42 -6.21
N PRO A 65 -6.28 5.64 -5.74
CA PRO A 65 -7.14 5.84 -4.59
C PRO A 65 -8.52 5.22 -4.80
N GLY A 66 -9.06 4.55 -3.78
CA GLY A 66 -10.36 3.87 -3.89
C GLY A 66 -10.35 2.56 -4.68
N SER A 67 -9.19 2.12 -5.19
CA SER A 67 -9.08 0.85 -5.93
C SER A 67 -9.51 -0.37 -5.10
N PHE A 68 -10.26 -1.25 -5.75
CA PHE A 68 -10.67 -2.52 -5.17
C PHE A 68 -9.59 -3.59 -5.41
N TYR A 69 -9.60 -4.64 -4.59
CA TYR A 69 -8.69 -5.76 -4.81
C TYR A 69 -9.26 -6.64 -5.93
N GLU A 70 -8.45 -6.89 -6.96
CA GLU A 70 -8.79 -7.88 -8.00
C GLU A 70 -7.74 -9.00 -8.02
N ARG A 71 -8.20 -10.24 -8.22
CA ARG A 71 -7.31 -11.42 -8.26
C ARG A 71 -6.43 -11.50 -9.51
N ARG A 72 -6.76 -10.79 -10.59
CA ARG A 72 -5.93 -10.70 -11.81
C ARG A 72 -5.16 -9.39 -11.77
N GLY A 73 -3.97 -9.36 -12.39
CA GLY A 73 -3.17 -8.15 -12.48
C GLY A 73 -4.00 -6.98 -13.01
N THR A 74 -4.08 -5.90 -12.23
CA THR A 74 -4.94 -4.74 -12.51
C THR A 74 -4.14 -3.64 -13.20
N LYS A 75 -4.84 -2.75 -13.90
CA LYS A 75 -4.24 -1.48 -14.37
C LYS A 75 -4.17 -0.42 -13.27
N GLU A 76 -4.64 -0.70 -12.06
CA GLU A 76 -4.76 0.28 -10.96
C GLU A 76 -3.57 0.22 -9.99
N GLN A 77 -2.59 -0.63 -10.29
CA GLN A 77 -1.34 -0.77 -9.58
C GLN A 77 -0.18 -0.68 -10.59
N TYR A 78 0.77 0.19 -10.29
CA TYR A 78 1.95 0.39 -11.13
C TYR A 78 3.20 0.28 -10.28
N THR A 79 4.20 -0.46 -10.75
CA THR A 79 5.56 -0.37 -10.23
C THR A 79 6.27 0.72 -11.01
N VAL A 80 6.90 1.65 -10.30
CA VAL A 80 7.80 2.63 -10.90
C VAL A 80 9.20 2.30 -10.41
N GLU A 81 10.09 2.05 -11.36
CA GLU A 81 11.52 1.79 -11.14
C GLU A 81 12.31 3.04 -11.50
N GLY A 82 13.39 3.31 -10.77
CA GLY A 82 14.25 4.49 -10.92
C GLY A 82 15.38 4.28 -11.90
#